data_AF-A0A800BTV7-F1
#
_entry.id   AF-A0A800BTV7-F1
#
_cell.length_a   1.000
_cell.length_b   1.000
_cell.length_c   1.000
_cell.angle_alpha   90.00
_cell.angle_beta   90.00
_cell.angle_gamma   90.00
#
_symmetry.space_group_name_H-M   'P 1'
#
loop_
_entity.id
_entity.type
_entity.pdbx_description
1 polymer ?
#
loop_
_entity_poly.entity_id
_entity_poly.type
_entity_poly.pdbx_seq_one_letter_code
_entity_poly.pdbx_strand_id
1 'polypeptide(L)'
;NRISSSFFPGFYGITEPHLILVLDEKLLRTADITGGLSPKGTIIINAPPQRAALGLGLDLVQVQIFAVNATEIARECTGRPIPNVSMLGALLKVEPLAKLETVEGIVEHSLGFAMTPDQIEANIKALHRGYEEVRSVPSGAGGTSIMPIREDGPSPGPGREGYDLDSVKESYIKWAILPKGTALQNKTGNWRGDRYPVYKPWKCQACPPGREACPDASLDCTIACQRACLLCWVFCPEDCIVLRDGVPSYIDMNYCKGCGICANICPREAFEMREVK
;
A
#
# COMPACT_ATOMS: atom_id res chain seq x y z
N ASN A 1 -1.53 16.86 11.04
CA ASN A 1 -2.52 17.52 11.91
C ASN A 1 -1.87 18.64 12.69
N ARG A 2 -2.65 19.61 13.19
CA ARG A 2 -2.18 20.70 14.06
C ARG A 2 -2.99 20.67 15.36
N ILE A 3 -2.32 20.82 16.48
CA ILE A 3 -2.91 20.92 17.82
C ILE A 3 -2.23 22.11 18.48
N SER A 4 -3.01 23.01 19.08
CA SER A 4 -2.52 24.21 19.76
C SER A 4 -3.50 24.65 20.82
N SER A 5 -3.00 25.26 21.90
CA SER A 5 -3.81 25.96 22.90
C SER A 5 -4.31 27.33 22.40
N SER A 6 -3.72 27.85 21.32
CA SER A 6 -4.12 29.08 20.65
C SER A 6 -4.83 28.79 19.31
N PHE A 7 -5.77 29.66 18.93
CA PHE A 7 -6.44 29.55 17.64
C PHE A 7 -5.45 29.74 16.48
N PHE A 8 -5.54 28.88 15.46
CA PHE A 8 -4.69 28.91 14.27
C PHE A 8 -5.56 28.92 13.00
N PRO A 9 -5.61 30.03 12.24
CA PRO A 9 -6.47 30.16 11.05
C PRO A 9 -5.87 29.54 9.77
N GLY A 10 -4.63 29.04 9.80
CA GLY A 10 -3.90 28.66 8.60
C GLY A 10 -4.39 27.36 7.94
N PHE A 11 -4.84 27.45 6.69
CA PHE A 11 -5.19 26.28 5.87
C PHE A 11 -4.13 26.02 4.80
N TYR A 12 -3.04 25.35 5.18
CA TYR A 12 -1.94 24.97 4.29
C TYR A 12 -1.27 23.66 4.75
N GLY A 13 -0.41 23.07 3.92
CA GLY A 13 0.41 21.89 4.26
C GLY A 13 1.31 22.13 5.48
N ILE A 14 1.75 21.08 6.15
CA ILE A 14 2.72 21.21 7.26
C ILE A 14 4.12 21.09 6.65
N THR A 15 4.90 22.16 6.73
CA THR A 15 6.29 22.22 6.26
C THR A 15 7.29 21.85 7.34
N GLU A 16 7.00 22.18 8.60
CA GLU A 16 7.88 21.94 9.76
C GLU A 16 7.14 21.11 10.82
N PRO A 17 7.10 19.77 10.70
CA PRO A 17 6.49 18.90 11.70
C PRO A 17 7.35 18.77 12.96
N HIS A 18 6.68 18.73 14.12
CA HIS A 18 7.27 18.31 15.39
C HIS A 18 7.26 16.78 15.53
N LEU A 19 6.23 16.13 14.99
CA LEU A 19 6.01 14.69 15.03
C LEU A 19 5.54 14.17 13.66
N ILE A 20 6.08 13.03 13.22
CA ILE A 20 5.70 12.33 11.99
C ILE A 20 5.23 10.91 12.33
N LEU A 21 4.04 10.54 11.85
CA LEU A 21 3.43 9.23 12.03
C LEU A 21 3.41 8.49 10.70
N VAL A 22 4.15 7.39 10.58
CA VAL A 22 4.35 6.64 9.34
C VAL A 22 3.58 5.33 9.41
N LEU A 23 2.48 5.22 8.66
CA LEU A 23 1.59 4.05 8.69
C LEU A 23 2.06 2.87 7.81
N ASP A 24 2.98 3.09 6.87
CA ASP A 24 3.52 2.06 5.96
C ASP A 24 5.04 2.21 5.81
N GLU A 25 5.81 1.19 6.20
CA GLU A 25 7.28 1.15 6.07
C GLU A 25 7.79 1.28 4.63
N LYS A 26 6.96 1.02 3.61
CA LYS A 26 7.32 1.19 2.19
C LYS A 26 7.56 2.65 1.80
N LEU A 27 6.98 3.61 2.55
CA LEU A 27 7.20 5.03 2.29
C LEU A 27 8.66 5.45 2.48
N LEU A 28 9.40 4.78 3.37
CA LEU A 28 10.84 5.00 3.59
C LEU A 28 11.69 4.89 2.32
N ARG A 29 11.22 4.09 1.33
CA ARG A 29 11.96 3.82 0.08
C ARG A 29 11.52 4.70 -1.09
N THR A 30 10.44 5.47 -0.94
CA THR A 30 9.73 6.11 -2.06
C THR A 30 9.46 7.61 -1.87
N ALA A 31 9.78 8.15 -0.69
CA ALA A 31 9.70 9.58 -0.39
C ALA A 31 10.74 9.95 0.67
N ASP A 32 11.25 11.18 0.62
CA ASP A 32 11.75 11.81 1.85
C ASP A 32 10.53 12.08 2.75
N ILE A 33 10.42 11.30 3.82
CA ILE A 33 9.38 11.45 4.84
C ILE A 33 9.83 12.35 6.00
N THR A 34 11.05 12.88 5.96
CA THR A 34 11.69 13.67 7.03
C THR A 34 11.84 15.15 6.72
N GLY A 35 11.49 15.57 5.50
CA GLY A 35 11.53 16.97 5.07
C GLY A 35 10.93 17.94 6.08
N GLY A 36 11.77 18.86 6.57
CA GLY A 36 11.41 19.91 7.53
C GLY A 36 11.19 19.44 8.98
N LEU A 37 11.43 18.17 9.32
CA LEU A 37 11.36 17.69 10.70
C LEU A 37 12.35 18.45 11.58
N SER A 38 11.87 19.00 12.70
CA SER A 38 12.74 19.73 13.63
C SER A 38 13.86 18.83 14.18
N PRO A 39 15.04 19.37 14.55
CA PRO A 39 16.16 18.56 15.04
C PRO A 39 15.83 17.69 16.27
N LYS A 40 14.89 18.11 17.11
CA LYS A 40 14.38 17.37 18.28
C LYS A 40 13.06 16.65 18.02
N GLY A 41 12.67 16.50 16.75
CA GLY A 41 11.40 15.93 16.35
C GLY A 41 11.29 14.45 16.68
N THR A 42 10.07 13.94 16.52
CA THR A 42 9.72 12.54 16.82
C THR A 42 9.17 11.85 15.58
N ILE A 43 9.63 10.64 15.31
CA ILE A 43 9.08 9.75 14.28
C ILE A 43 8.49 8.53 14.97
N ILE A 44 7.24 8.19 14.64
CA ILE A 44 6.60 6.93 15.05
C ILE A 44 6.27 6.14 13.80
N ILE A 45 6.81 4.93 13.66
CA ILE A 45 6.69 4.12 12.44
C ILE A 45 6.06 2.75 12.68
N ASN A 46 5.15 2.38 11.78
CA ASN A 46 4.65 1.01 11.61
C ASN A 46 5.72 0.15 10.92
N ALA A 47 6.57 -0.48 11.73
CA ALA A 47 7.58 -1.42 11.29
C ALA A 47 7.95 -2.35 12.47
N PRO A 48 8.37 -3.60 12.23
CA PRO A 48 9.04 -4.41 13.24
C PRO A 48 10.22 -3.60 13.84
N PRO A 49 10.37 -3.48 15.17
CA PRO A 49 11.39 -2.63 15.79
C PRO A 49 12.82 -2.90 15.30
N GLN A 50 13.13 -4.15 14.96
CA GLN A 50 14.41 -4.57 14.39
C GLN A 50 14.63 -4.04 12.96
N ARG A 51 13.56 -3.88 12.15
CA ARG A 51 13.62 -3.27 10.81
C ARG A 51 13.67 -1.75 10.88
N ALA A 52 12.98 -1.13 11.83
CA ALA A 52 13.00 0.32 12.01
C ALA A 52 14.42 0.86 12.26
N ALA A 53 15.26 0.11 12.97
CA ALA A 53 16.69 0.41 13.16
C ALA A 53 17.51 0.38 11.85
N LEU A 54 17.11 -0.44 10.87
CA LEU A 54 17.82 -0.64 9.61
C LEU A 54 17.26 0.19 8.45
N GLY A 55 15.98 0.59 8.53
CA GLY A 55 15.22 1.12 7.40
C GLY A 55 15.39 2.61 7.13
N LEU A 56 15.93 3.37 8.08
CA LEU A 56 15.88 4.84 8.02
C LEU A 56 17.09 5.44 7.31
N GLY A 57 18.32 4.96 7.53
CA GLY A 57 19.52 5.55 6.89
C GLY A 57 19.71 7.03 7.21
N LEU A 58 19.15 7.48 8.34
CA LEU A 58 19.06 8.86 8.74
C LEU A 58 20.26 9.24 9.63
N ASP A 59 21.08 10.18 9.17
CA ASP A 59 22.09 10.90 9.98
C ASP A 59 21.43 11.87 11.00
N LEU A 60 20.26 11.50 11.51
CA LEU A 60 19.51 12.25 12.51
C LEU A 60 20.03 11.92 13.91
N VAL A 61 21.21 12.46 14.22
CA VAL A 61 21.88 12.39 15.53
C VAL A 61 21.03 12.96 16.68
N GLN A 62 19.87 13.58 16.40
CA GLN A 62 19.03 14.29 17.38
C GLN A 62 17.52 13.91 17.37
N VAL A 63 17.03 13.14 16.40
CA VAL A 63 15.59 12.80 16.29
C VAL A 63 15.26 11.54 17.08
N GLN A 64 14.09 11.54 17.74
CA GLN A 64 13.59 10.39 18.48
C GLN A 64 12.79 9.47 17.55
N ILE A 65 13.15 8.19 17.49
CA ILE A 65 12.48 7.20 16.64
C ILE A 65 11.79 6.17 17.53
N PHE A 66 10.51 5.92 17.27
CA PHE A 66 9.70 4.91 17.91
C PHE A 66 9.11 3.97 16.86
N ALA A 67 9.08 2.67 17.17
CA ALA A 67 8.60 1.64 16.25
C ALA A 67 7.61 0.68 16.92
N VAL A 68 6.64 0.24 16.15
CA VAL A 68 5.64 -0.76 16.54
C VAL A 68 5.23 -1.57 15.32
N ASN A 69 5.01 -2.89 15.47
CA ASN A 69 4.52 -3.73 14.37
C ASN A 69 2.99 -3.68 14.27
N ALA A 70 2.43 -2.49 14.04
CA ALA A 70 0.99 -2.24 14.07
C ALA A 70 0.21 -3.06 13.03
N THR A 71 0.81 -3.38 11.89
CA THR A 71 0.21 -4.30 10.89
C THR A 71 -0.04 -5.69 11.48
N GLU A 72 0.91 -6.24 12.22
CA GLU A 72 0.78 -7.59 12.79
C GLU A 72 -0.13 -7.59 14.02
N ILE A 73 -0.02 -6.57 14.88
CA ILE A 73 -0.98 -6.36 15.99
C ILE A 73 -2.43 -6.35 15.44
N ALA A 74 -2.67 -5.61 14.36
CA ALA A 74 -3.98 -5.55 13.73
C ALA A 74 -4.41 -6.90 13.12
N ARG A 75 -3.49 -7.64 12.49
CA ARG A 75 -3.75 -8.99 11.94
C ARG A 75 -4.14 -9.97 13.04
N GLU A 76 -3.37 -10.04 14.12
CA GLU A 76 -3.59 -10.93 15.27
C GLU A 76 -4.87 -10.59 16.07
N CYS A 77 -5.19 -9.30 16.22
CA CYS A 77 -6.37 -8.87 16.97
C CYS A 77 -7.66 -8.90 16.14
N THR A 78 -7.65 -8.37 14.91
CA THR A 78 -8.85 -8.11 14.11
C THR A 78 -9.02 -9.05 12.90
N GLY A 79 -8.04 -9.92 12.64
CA GLY A 79 -7.96 -10.73 11.42
C GLY A 79 -7.64 -9.92 10.16
N ARG A 80 -7.29 -8.64 10.27
CA ARG A 80 -7.03 -7.73 9.13
C ARG A 80 -5.79 -6.85 9.35
N PRO A 81 -4.93 -6.66 8.35
CA PRO A 81 -3.72 -5.83 8.45
C PRO A 81 -4.05 -4.33 8.33
N ILE A 82 -4.86 -3.79 9.25
CA ILE A 82 -5.29 -2.37 9.27
C ILE A 82 -4.66 -1.67 10.49
N PRO A 83 -3.49 -1.02 10.34
CA PRO A 83 -2.67 -0.59 11.47
C PRO A 83 -3.21 0.64 12.22
N ASN A 84 -4.24 1.32 11.71
CA ASN A 84 -4.67 2.65 12.16
C ASN A 84 -4.93 2.75 13.68
N VAL A 85 -5.64 1.78 14.26
CA VAL A 85 -6.00 1.80 15.69
C VAL A 85 -4.78 1.49 16.57
N SER A 86 -3.94 0.53 16.19
CA SER A 86 -2.69 0.26 16.90
C SER A 86 -1.70 1.43 16.82
N MET A 87 -1.62 2.12 15.67
CA MET A 87 -0.80 3.32 15.50
C MET A 87 -1.32 4.51 16.31
N LEU A 88 -2.63 4.59 16.56
CA LEU A 88 -3.22 5.57 17.49
C LEU A 88 -2.80 5.28 18.94
N GLY A 89 -2.78 4.02 19.35
CA GLY A 89 -2.25 3.61 20.66
C GLY A 89 -0.78 3.99 20.83
N ALA A 90 0.05 3.69 19.81
CA ALA A 90 1.45 4.07 19.80
C ALA A 90 1.67 5.59 19.85
N LEU A 91 0.83 6.37 19.15
CA LEU A 91 0.85 7.83 19.22
C LEU A 91 0.59 8.33 20.65
N LEU A 92 -0.46 7.83 21.33
CA LEU A 92 -0.81 8.26 22.69
C LEU A 92 0.26 7.90 23.73
N LYS A 93 1.05 6.85 23.49
CA LYS A 93 2.15 6.46 24.37
C LYS A 93 3.33 7.42 24.29
N VAL A 94 3.64 7.86 23.07
CA VAL A 94 4.82 8.70 22.76
C VAL A 94 4.49 10.17 22.98
N GLU A 95 3.31 10.61 22.58
CA GLU A 95 2.79 11.96 22.73
C GLU A 95 1.42 11.91 23.44
N PRO A 96 1.35 12.18 24.76
CA PRO A 96 0.14 12.04 25.58
C PRO A 96 -0.96 13.10 25.32
N LEU A 97 -1.42 13.20 24.07
CA LEU A 97 -2.42 14.17 23.60
C LEU A 97 -3.80 14.03 24.29
N ALA A 98 -4.12 12.82 24.75
CA ALA A 98 -5.35 12.49 25.45
C ALA A 98 -5.11 11.30 26.38
N LYS A 99 -6.04 11.07 27.31
CA LYS A 99 -6.08 9.84 28.12
C LYS A 99 -6.50 8.65 27.25
N LEU A 100 -5.88 7.49 27.47
CA LEU A 100 -6.14 6.28 26.68
C LEU A 100 -7.61 5.85 26.77
N GLU A 101 -8.19 5.91 27.96
CA GLU A 101 -9.59 5.55 28.26
C GLU A 101 -10.59 6.49 27.55
N THR A 102 -10.20 7.76 27.31
CA THR A 102 -11.01 8.70 26.55
C THR A 102 -11.01 8.36 25.06
N VAL A 103 -9.89 7.87 24.53
CA VAL A 103 -9.80 7.44 23.13
C VAL A 103 -10.48 6.09 22.91
N GLU A 104 -10.42 5.18 23.88
CA GLU A 104 -11.16 3.92 23.88
C GLU A 104 -12.67 4.15 23.68
N GLY A 105 -13.30 4.99 24.51
CA GLY A 105 -14.73 5.33 24.36
C GLY A 105 -15.06 6.05 23.03
N ILE A 106 -14.11 6.78 22.44
CA ILE A 106 -14.27 7.35 21.09
C ILE A 106 -14.20 6.25 20.02
N VAL A 107 -13.31 5.27 20.15
CA VAL A 107 -13.21 4.11 19.24
C VAL A 107 -14.49 3.28 19.30
N GLU A 108 -14.98 2.98 20.49
CA GLU A 108 -16.28 2.30 20.70
C GLU A 108 -17.43 3.04 20.00
N HIS A 109 -17.62 4.33 20.32
CA HIS A 109 -18.70 5.13 19.75
C HIS A 109 -18.57 5.28 18.23
N SER A 110 -17.36 5.45 17.70
CA SER A 110 -17.15 5.68 16.26
C SER A 110 -17.33 4.40 15.43
N LEU A 111 -16.98 3.24 15.98
CA LEU A 111 -17.07 1.95 15.28
C LEU A 111 -18.41 1.22 15.54
N GLY A 112 -19.10 1.54 16.64
CA GLY A 112 -20.36 0.90 17.06
C GLY A 112 -21.51 0.93 16.04
N PHE A 113 -21.50 1.87 15.09
CA PHE A 113 -22.49 1.93 14.01
C PHE A 113 -22.24 0.94 12.87
N ALA A 114 -21.05 0.34 12.77
CA ALA A 114 -20.62 -0.44 11.62
C ALA A 114 -19.98 -1.80 11.95
N MET A 115 -19.78 -2.11 13.24
CA MET A 115 -19.03 -3.29 13.70
C MET A 115 -19.78 -4.05 14.81
N THR A 116 -19.50 -5.35 14.95
CA THR A 116 -20.01 -6.17 16.05
C THR A 116 -19.27 -5.88 17.36
N PRO A 117 -19.83 -6.24 18.54
CA PRO A 117 -19.14 -6.11 19.82
C PRO A 117 -17.73 -6.74 19.81
N ASP A 118 -17.61 -7.97 19.33
CA ASP A 118 -16.32 -8.69 19.22
C ASP A 118 -15.31 -7.95 18.32
N GLN A 119 -15.78 -7.29 17.26
CA GLN A 119 -14.92 -6.49 16.37
C GLN A 119 -14.48 -5.19 17.05
N ILE A 120 -15.31 -4.59 17.91
CA ILE A 120 -14.97 -3.40 18.69
C ILE A 120 -13.95 -3.78 19.76
N GLU A 121 -14.18 -4.86 20.52
CA GLU A 121 -13.23 -5.39 21.52
C GLU A 121 -11.88 -5.73 20.87
N ALA A 122 -11.89 -6.35 19.68
CA ALA A 122 -10.67 -6.60 18.91
C ALA A 122 -9.90 -5.32 18.54
N ASN A 123 -10.60 -4.23 18.20
CA ASN A 123 -9.98 -2.93 17.92
C ASN A 123 -9.47 -2.26 19.21
N ILE A 124 -10.19 -2.34 20.33
CA ILE A 124 -9.72 -1.86 21.64
C ILE A 124 -8.45 -2.60 22.05
N LYS A 125 -8.42 -3.93 21.92
CA LYS A 125 -7.22 -4.74 22.16
C LYS A 125 -6.05 -4.32 21.26
N ALA A 126 -6.31 -3.99 19.99
CA ALA A 126 -5.30 -3.46 19.08
C ALA A 126 -4.78 -2.07 19.49
N LEU A 127 -5.65 -1.19 20.02
CA LEU A 127 -5.29 0.12 20.59
C LEU A 127 -4.33 -0.05 21.78
N HIS A 128 -4.70 -0.86 22.77
CA HIS A 128 -3.88 -1.14 23.96
C HIS A 128 -2.53 -1.75 23.60
N ARG A 129 -2.50 -2.77 22.75
CA ARG A 129 -1.23 -3.36 22.27
C ARG A 129 -0.35 -2.34 21.56
N GLY A 130 -0.93 -1.46 20.74
CA GLY A 130 -0.20 -0.35 20.13
C GLY A 130 0.48 0.58 21.15
N TYR A 131 -0.20 0.87 22.26
CA TYR A 131 0.29 1.69 23.37
C TYR A 131 1.37 0.98 24.21
N GLU A 132 1.29 -0.34 24.35
CA GLU A 132 2.21 -1.14 25.17
C GLU A 132 3.47 -1.62 24.43
N GLU A 133 3.33 -1.98 23.14
CA GLU A 133 4.37 -2.59 22.33
C GLU A 133 5.29 -1.59 21.62
N VAL A 134 4.91 -0.31 21.52
CA VAL A 134 5.78 0.71 20.93
C VAL A 134 7.07 0.88 21.74
N ARG A 135 8.21 0.81 21.05
CA ARG A 135 9.55 0.95 21.66
C ARG A 135 10.33 2.07 20.98
N SER A 136 11.19 2.74 21.75
CA SER A 136 12.23 3.59 21.18
C SER A 136 13.26 2.74 20.43
N VAL A 137 13.77 3.28 19.32
CA VAL A 137 14.81 2.67 18.50
C VAL A 137 16.12 3.44 18.77
N PRO A 138 17.24 2.77 19.11
CA PRO A 138 18.50 3.47 19.39
C PRO A 138 19.05 4.20 18.16
N SER A 139 19.26 5.51 18.29
CA SER A 139 19.96 6.32 17.29
C SER A 139 21.42 5.85 17.16
N GLY A 140 21.89 5.57 15.95
CA GLY A 140 23.27 5.14 15.68
C GLY A 140 23.47 3.66 15.33
N ALA A 141 22.40 2.88 15.14
CA ALA A 141 22.50 1.57 14.48
C ALA A 141 22.86 1.77 12.99
N GLY A 142 24.16 1.78 12.69
CA GLY A 142 24.69 2.03 11.35
C GLY A 142 24.25 0.98 10.32
N GLY A 143 23.12 1.24 9.66
CA GLY A 143 22.72 0.58 8.42
C GLY A 143 23.08 1.48 7.24
N THR A 144 23.71 0.91 6.21
CA THR A 144 23.95 1.57 4.92
C THR A 144 22.66 2.25 4.47
N SER A 145 22.72 3.54 4.08
CA SER A 145 21.52 4.26 3.67
C SER A 145 20.77 3.46 2.62
N ILE A 146 19.53 3.07 2.93
CA ILE A 146 18.58 2.69 1.89
C ILE A 146 18.19 4.01 1.24
N MET A 147 19.08 4.52 0.36
CA MET A 147 18.72 5.62 -0.52
C MET A 147 17.39 5.22 -1.18
N PRO A 148 16.42 6.15 -1.27
CA PRO A 148 15.17 5.84 -1.92
C PRO A 148 15.51 5.26 -3.29
N ILE A 149 15.08 4.02 -3.53
CA ILE A 149 15.33 3.37 -4.81
C ILE A 149 14.43 4.12 -5.79
N ARG A 150 15.00 5.16 -6.40
CA ARG A 150 14.59 5.64 -7.72
C ARG A 150 14.85 4.46 -8.66
N GLU A 151 13.96 3.47 -8.63
CA GLU A 151 13.72 2.65 -9.82
C GLU A 151 13.43 3.65 -10.93
N ASP A 152 14.01 3.43 -12.11
CA ASP A 152 14.07 4.40 -13.21
C ASP A 152 12.72 4.57 -13.94
N GLY A 153 11.62 4.59 -13.19
CA GLY A 153 10.39 5.23 -13.61
C GLY A 153 10.61 6.73 -13.83
N PRO A 154 9.81 7.36 -14.70
CA PRO A 154 9.98 8.78 -14.98
C PRO A 154 9.87 9.58 -13.69
N SER A 155 10.69 10.64 -13.59
CA SER A 155 10.64 11.62 -12.51
C SER A 155 9.18 11.94 -12.18
N PRO A 156 8.77 11.92 -10.89
CA PRO A 156 7.39 12.23 -10.54
C PRO A 156 7.02 13.58 -11.17
N GLY A 157 5.94 13.59 -11.95
CA GLY A 157 5.42 14.83 -12.54
C GLY A 157 5.26 15.91 -11.45
N PRO A 158 5.44 17.20 -11.79
CA PRO A 158 5.91 18.25 -10.88
C PRO A 158 4.92 18.60 -9.74
N GLY A 159 4.83 17.71 -8.76
CA GLY A 159 3.83 17.74 -7.68
C GLY A 159 4.37 17.21 -6.35
N ARG A 160 5.69 17.29 -6.13
CA ARG A 160 6.34 17.01 -4.84
C ARG A 160 7.45 18.02 -4.53
N GLU A 161 8.30 18.30 -5.52
CA GLU A 161 8.95 19.62 -5.57
C GLU A 161 7.82 20.63 -5.81
N GLY A 162 7.76 21.69 -4.99
CA GLY A 162 6.70 22.69 -5.10
C GLY A 162 6.69 23.31 -6.49
N TYR A 163 5.50 23.63 -7.01
CA TYR A 163 5.37 24.25 -8.33
C TYR A 163 6.34 25.43 -8.43
N ASP A 164 7.33 25.31 -9.31
CA ASP A 164 8.18 26.43 -9.67
C ASP A 164 7.32 27.39 -10.50
N LEU A 165 6.64 28.30 -9.81
CA LEU A 165 5.78 29.31 -10.44
C LEU A 165 6.60 30.34 -11.25
N ASP A 166 7.92 30.40 -11.07
CA ASP A 166 8.81 31.16 -11.95
C ASP A 166 9.04 30.43 -13.29
N SER A 167 9.03 29.08 -13.31
CA SER A 167 8.92 28.30 -14.57
C SER A 167 7.56 28.42 -15.26
N VAL A 168 6.52 28.86 -14.54
CA VAL A 168 5.17 29.16 -15.08
C VAL A 168 5.08 30.58 -15.68
N LYS A 169 6.19 31.32 -15.73
CA LYS A 169 6.30 32.52 -16.57
C LYS A 169 6.20 32.09 -18.04
N GLU A 170 5.17 32.61 -18.71
CA GLU A 170 4.86 32.41 -20.14
C GLU A 170 4.13 31.12 -20.57
N SER A 171 3.06 30.70 -19.87
CA SER A 171 1.83 30.35 -20.63
C SER A 171 0.53 30.41 -19.83
N TYR A 172 -0.28 31.43 -20.13
CA TYR A 172 -1.72 31.37 -19.90
C TYR A 172 -2.31 30.20 -20.67
N ILE A 173 -2.86 29.21 -19.95
CA ILE A 173 -3.74 28.11 -20.42
C ILE A 173 -3.50 27.70 -21.88
N LYS A 174 -2.31 27.18 -22.19
CA LYS A 174 -2.16 26.31 -23.36
C LYS A 174 -2.78 24.96 -23.01
N TRP A 175 -3.66 24.46 -23.86
CA TRP A 175 -4.18 23.10 -23.76
C TRP A 175 -3.01 22.13 -23.85
N ALA A 176 -2.59 21.56 -22.71
CA ALA A 176 -1.57 20.55 -22.66
C ALA A 176 -2.13 19.24 -23.21
N ILE A 177 -1.86 18.96 -24.49
CA ILE A 177 -2.09 17.63 -25.06
C ILE A 177 -1.03 16.71 -24.44
N LEU A 178 -1.38 16.10 -23.31
CA LEU A 178 -0.55 15.08 -22.68
C LEU A 178 -0.41 13.87 -23.61
N PRO A 179 0.76 13.21 -23.65
CA PRO A 179 0.93 11.99 -24.44
C PRO A 179 -0.04 10.92 -23.96
N LYS A 180 -0.64 10.18 -24.91
CA LYS A 180 -1.53 9.06 -24.60
C LYS A 180 -0.80 8.01 -23.74
N GLY A 181 -1.50 7.43 -22.76
CA GLY A 181 -0.99 6.30 -22.00
C GLY A 181 0.03 6.64 -20.90
N THR A 182 -0.07 7.81 -20.25
CA THR A 182 0.72 8.09 -19.02
C THR A 182 0.52 7.03 -17.93
N ALA A 183 -0.60 6.31 -17.92
CA ALA A 183 -0.80 5.12 -17.08
C ALA A 183 0.24 4.01 -17.33
N LEU A 184 0.73 3.83 -18.56
CA LEU A 184 1.80 2.87 -18.90
C LEU A 184 3.18 3.29 -18.39
N GLN A 185 3.33 4.56 -18.03
CA GLN A 185 4.54 5.11 -17.42
C GLN A 185 4.46 5.05 -15.88
N ASN A 186 3.28 5.35 -15.34
CA ASN A 186 2.98 5.32 -13.91
C ASN A 186 2.66 3.89 -13.43
N LYS A 187 3.70 3.05 -13.34
CA LYS A 187 3.61 1.72 -12.72
C LYS A 187 2.97 1.83 -11.33
N THR A 188 1.98 0.99 -11.07
CA THR A 188 1.28 1.00 -9.79
C THR A 188 1.96 0.15 -8.72
N GLY A 189 3.05 -0.54 -9.08
CA GLY A 189 3.95 -1.22 -8.17
C GLY A 189 3.28 -2.34 -7.37
N ASN A 190 3.71 -2.52 -6.12
CA ASN A 190 3.24 -3.58 -5.22
C ASN A 190 2.05 -3.16 -4.33
N TRP A 191 1.14 -2.33 -4.83
CA TRP A 191 -0.04 -1.83 -4.09
C TRP A 191 -1.16 -2.87 -3.87
N ARG A 192 -0.87 -4.17 -4.05
CA ARG A 192 -1.85 -5.29 -4.07
C ARG A 192 -2.37 -5.72 -2.69
N GLY A 193 -2.07 -4.93 -1.66
CA GLY A 193 -2.08 -5.42 -0.29
C GLY A 193 -1.21 -6.68 -0.16
N ASP A 194 -1.76 -7.68 0.52
CA ASP A 194 -1.07 -8.96 0.76
C ASP A 194 -1.49 -10.07 -0.22
N ARG A 195 -2.34 -9.81 -1.24
CA ARG A 195 -2.90 -10.88 -2.09
C ARG A 195 -2.77 -10.65 -3.59
N TYR A 196 -2.46 -11.71 -4.33
CA TYR A 196 -2.30 -11.66 -5.79
C TYR A 196 -2.87 -12.90 -6.49
N PRO A 197 -3.42 -12.75 -7.71
CA PRO A 197 -3.84 -13.89 -8.54
C PRO A 197 -2.63 -14.59 -9.16
N VAL A 198 -2.63 -15.93 -9.13
CA VAL A 198 -1.74 -16.79 -9.92
C VAL A 198 -2.56 -17.44 -11.03
N TYR A 199 -2.22 -17.12 -12.28
CA TYR A 199 -2.84 -17.72 -13.45
C TYR A 199 -2.30 -19.13 -13.71
N LYS A 200 -3.20 -20.05 -14.09
CA LYS A 200 -2.96 -21.46 -14.40
C LYS A 200 -3.43 -21.75 -15.84
N PRO A 201 -2.57 -21.56 -16.86
CA PRO A 201 -2.97 -21.69 -18.27
C PRO A 201 -3.67 -23.00 -18.61
N TRP A 202 -3.20 -24.12 -18.04
CA TRP A 202 -3.73 -25.47 -18.25
C TRP A 202 -5.15 -25.69 -17.69
N LYS A 203 -5.63 -24.85 -16.77
CA LYS A 203 -7.05 -24.84 -16.36
C LYS A 203 -7.90 -23.97 -17.31
N CYS A 204 -7.33 -22.91 -17.88
CA CYS A 204 -8.05 -22.01 -18.77
C CYS A 204 -8.39 -22.67 -20.11
N GLN A 205 -7.42 -23.39 -20.70
CA GLN A 205 -7.58 -24.10 -21.95
C GLN A 205 -8.22 -25.46 -21.69
N ALA A 206 -9.45 -25.64 -22.17
CA ALA A 206 -10.22 -26.87 -21.99
C ALA A 206 -9.85 -27.97 -23.01
N CYS A 207 -8.54 -28.19 -23.22
CA CYS A 207 -8.06 -29.39 -23.89
C CYS A 207 -7.78 -30.45 -22.82
N PRO A 208 -8.58 -31.53 -22.72
CA PRO A 208 -8.20 -32.67 -21.88
C PRO A 208 -6.84 -33.23 -22.33
N PRO A 209 -5.99 -33.74 -21.41
CA PRO A 209 -4.71 -34.31 -21.78
C PRO A 209 -4.91 -35.56 -22.65
N GLY A 210 -4.59 -35.45 -23.94
CA GLY A 210 -4.68 -36.52 -24.94
C GLY A 210 -5.55 -36.13 -26.13
N ARG A 211 -5.07 -36.42 -27.36
CA ARG A 211 -5.79 -36.10 -28.62
C ARG A 211 -7.17 -36.75 -28.72
N GLU A 212 -7.34 -37.91 -28.08
CA GLU A 212 -8.53 -38.77 -28.21
C GLU A 212 -9.80 -38.17 -27.60
N ALA A 213 -9.67 -37.23 -26.67
CA ALA A 213 -10.80 -36.55 -26.04
C ALA A 213 -11.13 -35.18 -26.69
N CYS A 214 -10.55 -34.87 -27.85
CA CYS A 214 -10.89 -33.67 -28.63
C CYS A 214 -12.17 -33.91 -29.46
N PRO A 215 -13.30 -33.22 -29.21
CA PRO A 215 -14.58 -33.52 -29.86
C PRO A 215 -14.63 -33.15 -31.36
N ASP A 216 -13.62 -32.46 -31.88
CA ASP A 216 -13.47 -32.16 -33.32
C ASP A 216 -12.56 -33.14 -34.08
N ALA A 217 -11.81 -34.00 -33.37
CA ALA A 217 -10.83 -34.94 -33.92
C ALA A 217 -9.85 -34.36 -34.97
N SER A 218 -9.65 -33.04 -34.98
CA SER A 218 -8.88 -32.37 -36.02
C SER A 218 -7.37 -32.59 -35.85
N LEU A 219 -6.67 -32.98 -36.93
CA LEU A 219 -5.21 -33.23 -36.87
C LEU A 219 -4.40 -31.93 -36.68
N ASP A 220 -4.93 -30.78 -37.10
CA ASP A 220 -4.30 -29.47 -36.98
C ASP A 220 -4.64 -28.78 -35.65
N CYS A 221 -3.96 -29.22 -34.59
CA CYS A 221 -4.04 -28.65 -33.24
C CYS A 221 -3.44 -27.22 -33.12
N THR A 222 -3.18 -26.54 -34.24
CA THR A 222 -2.36 -25.33 -34.32
C THR A 222 -3.13 -24.00 -34.33
N ILE A 223 -4.44 -24.00 -34.63
CA ILE A 223 -5.23 -22.75 -34.72
C ILE A 223 -6.61 -22.82 -34.01
N ALA A 224 -7.23 -23.99 -33.89
CA ALA A 224 -8.67 -24.09 -33.53
C ALA A 224 -9.02 -24.14 -32.02
N CYS A 225 -8.06 -24.14 -31.09
CA CYS A 225 -8.34 -24.30 -29.64
C CYS A 225 -8.46 -22.98 -28.83
N GLN A 226 -8.78 -21.86 -29.48
CA GLN A 226 -8.89 -20.53 -28.85
C GLN A 226 -10.21 -20.31 -28.06
N ARG A 227 -10.60 -21.26 -27.19
CA ARG A 227 -11.86 -21.17 -26.40
C ARG A 227 -11.70 -20.48 -25.03
N ALA A 228 -10.85 -19.46 -24.94
CA ALA A 228 -10.79 -18.63 -23.75
C ALA A 228 -12.05 -17.73 -23.70
N CYS A 229 -12.81 -17.78 -22.61
CA CYS A 229 -14.01 -16.95 -22.44
C CYS A 229 -13.72 -15.44 -22.26
N LEU A 230 -12.45 -15.05 -22.11
CA LEU A 230 -11.95 -13.69 -21.88
C LEU A 230 -12.58 -12.90 -20.71
N LEU A 231 -13.46 -13.49 -19.90
CA LEU A 231 -14.10 -12.84 -18.75
C LEU A 231 -13.06 -12.21 -17.79
N CYS A 232 -11.95 -12.89 -17.54
CA CYS A 232 -10.88 -12.36 -16.69
C CYS A 232 -10.21 -11.09 -17.25
N TRP A 233 -10.18 -10.93 -18.58
CA TRP A 233 -9.68 -9.73 -19.26
C TRP A 233 -10.74 -8.63 -19.32
N VAL A 234 -11.95 -8.95 -19.80
CA VAL A 234 -13.08 -8.01 -19.92
C VAL A 234 -13.48 -7.39 -18.57
N PHE A 235 -13.46 -8.17 -17.49
CA PHE A 235 -13.77 -7.70 -16.13
C PHE A 235 -12.52 -7.25 -15.35
N CYS A 236 -11.36 -7.09 -16.00
CA CYS A 236 -10.19 -6.52 -15.35
C CYS A 236 -10.32 -4.98 -15.27
N PRO A 237 -10.42 -4.38 -14.07
CA PRO A 237 -10.58 -2.92 -13.96
C PRO A 237 -9.30 -2.12 -14.34
N GLU A 238 -8.18 -2.82 -14.58
CA GLU A 238 -6.85 -2.24 -14.76
C GLU A 238 -6.18 -2.72 -16.07
N ASP A 239 -6.92 -3.45 -16.93
CA ASP A 239 -6.43 -4.07 -18.17
C ASP A 239 -5.09 -4.85 -18.03
N CYS A 240 -4.87 -5.47 -16.85
CA CYS A 240 -3.60 -6.12 -16.52
C CYS A 240 -3.51 -7.60 -16.94
N ILE A 241 -4.49 -8.13 -17.69
CA ILE A 241 -4.46 -9.52 -18.21
C ILE A 241 -3.94 -9.48 -19.64
N VAL A 242 -2.67 -9.85 -19.83
CA VAL A 242 -2.03 -9.79 -21.15
C VAL A 242 -2.45 -10.99 -21.99
N LEU A 243 -3.01 -10.71 -23.16
CA LEU A 243 -3.39 -11.71 -24.15
C LEU A 243 -2.21 -12.02 -25.10
N ARG A 244 -2.08 -13.28 -25.52
CA ARG A 244 -1.30 -13.71 -26.69
C ARG A 244 -2.18 -14.62 -27.52
N ASP A 245 -2.18 -14.45 -28.84
CA ASP A 245 -2.95 -15.29 -29.77
C ASP A 245 -4.44 -15.45 -29.37
N GLY A 246 -5.04 -14.36 -28.89
CA GLY A 246 -6.44 -14.32 -28.44
C GLY A 246 -6.73 -14.98 -27.09
N VAL A 247 -5.73 -15.49 -26.36
CA VAL A 247 -5.92 -16.14 -25.05
C VAL A 247 -5.12 -15.46 -23.91
N PRO A 248 -5.60 -15.50 -22.65
CA PRO A 248 -4.84 -14.99 -21.52
C PRO A 248 -3.51 -15.73 -21.37
N SER A 249 -2.41 -14.98 -21.29
CA SER A 249 -1.06 -15.52 -21.22
C SER A 249 -0.42 -15.30 -19.85
N TYR A 250 -0.43 -14.06 -19.35
CA TYR A 250 0.08 -13.71 -18.02
C TYR A 250 -0.63 -12.47 -17.47
N ILE A 251 -0.34 -12.14 -16.21
CA ILE A 251 -0.86 -10.96 -15.53
C ILE A 251 0.30 -9.96 -15.42
N ASP A 252 0.13 -8.74 -15.93
CA ASP A 252 1.10 -7.68 -15.67
C ASP A 252 0.95 -7.20 -14.22
N MET A 253 1.88 -7.67 -13.39
CA MET A 253 1.89 -7.37 -11.97
C MET A 253 2.13 -5.88 -11.69
N ASN A 254 2.69 -5.09 -12.61
CA ASN A 254 2.92 -3.65 -12.41
C ASN A 254 1.60 -2.85 -12.31
N TYR A 255 0.50 -3.39 -12.86
CA TYR A 255 -0.83 -2.75 -12.88
C TYR A 255 -1.87 -3.53 -12.06
N CYS A 256 -1.69 -4.83 -11.88
CA CYS A 256 -2.60 -5.65 -11.07
C CYS A 256 -2.73 -5.12 -9.63
N LYS A 257 -3.97 -4.98 -9.14
CA LYS A 257 -4.33 -4.54 -7.77
C LYS A 257 -4.65 -5.67 -6.79
N GLY A 258 -4.63 -6.94 -7.22
CA GLY A 258 -4.97 -8.06 -6.34
C GLY A 258 -6.46 -8.18 -5.98
N CYS A 259 -7.37 -7.49 -6.69
CA CYS A 259 -8.80 -7.43 -6.38
C CYS A 259 -9.55 -8.77 -6.45
N GLY A 260 -8.98 -9.80 -7.08
CA GLY A 260 -9.57 -11.15 -7.14
C GLY A 260 -10.71 -11.35 -8.15
N ILE A 261 -11.14 -10.32 -8.88
CA ILE A 261 -12.24 -10.42 -9.87
C ILE A 261 -11.96 -11.53 -10.90
N CYS A 262 -10.73 -11.64 -11.41
CA CYS A 262 -10.32 -12.68 -12.35
C CYS A 262 -10.47 -14.11 -11.80
N ALA A 263 -10.30 -14.32 -10.49
CA ALA A 263 -10.52 -15.61 -9.84
C ALA A 263 -12.02 -15.88 -9.62
N ASN A 264 -12.75 -14.87 -9.16
CA ASN A 264 -14.19 -14.99 -8.90
C ASN A 264 -15.02 -15.23 -10.17
N ILE A 265 -14.65 -14.62 -11.31
CA ILE A 265 -15.40 -14.71 -12.57
C ILE A 265 -14.99 -15.90 -13.45
N CYS A 266 -13.93 -16.63 -13.12
CA CYS A 266 -13.40 -17.67 -14.02
C CYS A 266 -14.15 -19.00 -13.84
N PRO A 267 -14.97 -19.45 -14.82
CA PRO A 267 -15.75 -20.70 -14.73
C PRO A 267 -14.89 -21.97 -14.79
N ARG A 268 -13.57 -21.82 -14.96
CA ARG A 268 -12.57 -22.90 -14.97
C ARG A 268 -11.63 -22.86 -13.77
N GLU A 269 -11.80 -21.92 -12.84
CA GLU A 269 -10.90 -21.70 -11.70
C GLU A 269 -9.42 -21.56 -12.11
N ALA A 270 -9.17 -20.94 -13.26
CA ALA A 270 -7.83 -20.80 -13.83
C ALA A 270 -6.97 -19.74 -13.11
N PHE A 271 -7.48 -19.13 -12.04
CA PHE A 271 -6.75 -18.19 -11.19
C PHE A 271 -6.90 -18.61 -9.73
N GLU A 272 -5.78 -18.63 -9.00
CA GLU A 272 -5.72 -18.91 -7.56
C GLU A 272 -5.23 -17.66 -6.84
N MET A 273 -5.99 -17.15 -5.86
CA MET A 273 -5.50 -16.04 -5.03
C MET A 273 -4.50 -16.57 -4.00
N ARG A 274 -3.28 -16.01 -4.01
CA ARG A 274 -2.22 -16.31 -3.05
C ARG A 274 -1.90 -15.12 -2.18
N GLU A 275 -1.35 -15.40 -1.01
CA GLU A 275 -0.78 -14.40 -0.11
C GLU A 275 0.71 -14.17 -0.39
N VAL A 276 1.17 -12.94 -0.18
CA VAL A 276 2.58 -12.57 -0.15
C VAL A 276 3.15 -13.08 1.18
N LYS A 277 4.14 -13.98 1.11
CA LYS A 277 4.91 -14.45 2.28
C LYS A 277 6.09 -13.53 2.57
#